data_AF-A0A1S6HM88-F1
#
_entry.id   AF-A0A1S6HM88-F1
#
_cell.length_a   1.000
_cell.length_b   1.000
_cell.length_c   1.000
_cell.angle_alpha   90.00
_cell.angle_beta   90.00
_cell.angle_gamma   90.00
#
_symmetry.space_group_name_H-M   'P 1'
#
loop_
_entity.id
_entity.type
_entity.pdbx_description
1 polymer ?
#
loop_
_entity_poly.entity_id
_entity_poly.type
_entity_poly.pdbx_seq_one_letter_code
_entity_poly.pdbx_strand_id
1 'polypeptide(L)'
;MPIHVHLSEPPYQDVMKSLVDNSLLHLYLTVAETPRIVPVHKRNEILVRHLKPMLKDRRYRRVKSELRRLLSTGRSAKGDLEAELIDVHLVEVTPNNLY
;
A
#
# COMPACT_ATOMS: atom_id res chain seq x y z
N MET A 1 34.63 16.95 -5.50
CA MET A 1 34.22 15.83 -4.61
C MET A 1 32.72 15.72 -4.68
N PRO A 2 32.14 14.58 -5.09
CA PRO A 2 30.70 14.42 -5.02
C PRO A 2 30.31 14.25 -3.56
N ILE A 3 29.31 15.02 -3.14
CA ILE A 3 28.69 14.89 -1.83
C ILE A 3 27.95 13.55 -1.87
N HIS A 4 28.54 12.49 -1.28
CA HIS A 4 27.79 11.28 -0.99
C HIS A 4 26.78 11.65 0.09
N VAL A 5 25.62 12.19 -0.33
CA VAL A 5 24.45 12.30 0.53
C VAL A 5 24.16 10.89 0.96
N HIS A 6 24.54 10.56 2.21
CA HIS A 6 24.09 9.36 2.87
C HIS A 6 22.59 9.58 3.08
N LEU A 7 21.78 9.27 2.06
CA LEU A 7 20.34 9.22 2.18
C LEU A 7 20.08 8.14 3.22
N SER A 8 19.90 8.57 4.48
CA SER A 8 19.42 7.70 5.55
C SER A 8 18.20 6.97 5.01
N GLU A 9 18.16 5.64 5.17
CA GLU A 9 17.02 4.86 4.73
C GLU A 9 15.73 5.51 5.28
N PRO A 10 14.71 5.74 4.43
CA PRO A 10 13.52 6.46 4.85
C PRO A 10 12.89 5.80 6.09
N PRO A 11 12.34 6.60 7.01
CA PRO A 11 11.56 6.11 8.13
C PRO A 11 10.51 5.09 7.70
N TYR A 12 10.23 4.12 8.58
CA TYR A 12 9.23 3.08 8.31
C TYR A 12 7.87 3.68 7.92
N GLN A 13 7.43 4.73 8.63
CA GLN A 13 6.18 5.42 8.40
C GLN A 13 6.11 6.05 7.00
N ASP A 14 7.18 6.72 6.56
CA ASP A 14 7.21 7.33 5.22
C ASP A 14 7.11 6.29 4.11
N VAL A 15 7.75 5.12 4.31
CA VAL A 15 7.68 4.00 3.35
C VAL A 15 6.28 3.40 3.32
N MET A 16 5.65 3.19 4.49
CA MET A 16 4.28 2.69 4.57
C MET A 16 3.28 3.66 3.96
N LYS A 17 3.34 4.94 4.35
CA LYS A 17 2.50 6.00 3.80
C LYS A 17 2.59 6.08 2.29
N SER A 18 3.80 6.14 1.76
CA SER A 18 4.03 6.17 0.32
C SER A 18 3.49 4.91 -0.37
N LEU A 19 3.64 3.74 0.25
CA LEU A 19 3.12 2.49 -0.30
C LEU A 19 1.58 2.50 -0.35
N VAL A 20 0.93 2.92 0.73
CA VAL A 20 -0.53 2.97 0.84
C VAL A 20 -1.11 3.99 -0.13
N ASP A 21 -0.59 5.22 -0.13
CA ASP A 21 -1.05 6.30 -1.00
C ASP A 21 -0.92 5.92 -2.48
N ASN A 22 0.23 5.39 -2.89
CA ASN A 22 0.45 4.97 -4.27
C ASN A 22 -0.43 3.78 -4.67
N SER A 23 -0.72 2.86 -3.75
CA SER A 23 -1.57 1.70 -4.02
C SER A 23 -3.04 2.10 -4.20
N LEU A 24 -3.55 2.97 -3.32
CA LEU A 24 -4.90 3.53 -3.43
C LEU A 24 -5.04 4.38 -4.70
N LEU A 25 -4.04 5.23 -5.00
CA LEU A 25 -4.02 6.01 -6.23
C LEU A 25 -4.07 5.10 -7.47
N HIS A 26 -3.24 4.05 -7.51
CA HIS A 26 -3.23 3.10 -8.62
C HIS A 26 -4.59 2.41 -8.79
N LEU A 27 -5.23 2.00 -7.69
CA LEU A 27 -6.57 1.42 -7.73
C LEU A 27 -7.58 2.42 -8.29
N TYR A 28 -7.64 3.63 -7.76
CA TYR A 28 -8.66 4.61 -8.14
C TYR A 28 -8.51 5.07 -9.59
N LEU A 29 -7.28 5.26 -10.08
CA LEU A 29 -7.04 5.55 -11.49
C LEU A 29 -7.53 4.38 -12.37
N THR A 30 -7.18 3.14 -12.03
CA THR A 30 -7.61 1.95 -12.79
C THR A 30 -9.13 1.77 -12.80
N VAL A 31 -9.79 2.03 -11.66
CA VAL A 31 -11.24 1.95 -11.54
C VAL A 31 -11.92 3.08 -12.33
N ALA A 32 -11.40 4.30 -12.28
CA ALA A 32 -11.95 5.45 -12.98
C ALA A 32 -11.91 5.27 -14.51
N GLU A 33 -10.92 4.56 -15.04
CA GLU A 33 -10.83 4.19 -16.46
C GLU A 33 -11.81 3.09 -16.87
N THR A 34 -12.44 2.40 -15.91
CA THR A 34 -13.36 1.30 -16.18
C THR A 34 -14.81 1.82 -16.24
N PRO A 35 -15.55 1.62 -17.34
CA PRO A 35 -16.92 2.14 -17.50
C PRO A 35 -17.98 1.40 -16.67
N ARG A 36 -17.59 0.37 -15.92
CA ARG A 36 -18.49 -0.50 -15.14
C ARG A 36 -18.09 -0.49 -13.67
N ILE A 37 -19.04 -0.81 -12.81
CA ILE A 37 -18.78 -1.04 -11.39
C ILE A 37 -17.73 -2.15 -11.25
N VAL A 38 -16.63 -1.84 -10.58
CA VAL A 38 -15.55 -2.79 -10.29
C VAL A 38 -15.82 -3.43 -8.92
N PRO A 39 -16.19 -4.71 -8.84
CA PRO A 39 -16.48 -5.38 -7.57
C PRO A 39 -15.23 -5.60 -6.72
N VAL A 40 -15.39 -5.76 -5.40
CA VAL A 40 -14.30 -5.89 -4.42
C VAL A 40 -13.24 -6.93 -4.84
N HIS A 41 -13.65 -8.09 -5.33
CA HIS A 41 -12.69 -9.12 -5.78
C HIS A 41 -11.78 -8.64 -6.92
N LYS A 42 -12.29 -7.82 -7.85
CA LYS A 42 -11.47 -7.22 -8.93
C LYS A 42 -10.57 -6.12 -8.41
N ARG A 43 -11.04 -5.32 -7.46
CA ARG A 43 -10.23 -4.30 -6.77
C ARG A 43 -9.06 -4.96 -6.03
N ASN A 44 -9.30 -6.07 -5.34
CA ASN A 44 -8.27 -6.90 -4.72
C ASN A 44 -7.28 -7.46 -5.75
N GLU A 45 -7.73 -7.98 -6.89
CA GLU A 45 -6.84 -8.47 -7.96
C GLU A 45 -5.90 -7.36 -8.48
N ILE A 46 -6.41 -6.14 -8.67
CA ILE A 46 -5.63 -4.97 -9.10
C ILE A 46 -4.55 -4.66 -8.06
N LEU A 47 -4.94 -4.53 -6.79
CA LEU A 47 -4.02 -4.22 -5.69
C LEU A 47 -2.98 -5.32 -5.49
N VAL A 48 -3.36 -6.60 -5.52
CA VAL A 48 -2.43 -7.72 -5.40
C VAL A 48 -1.40 -7.70 -6.53
N ARG A 49 -1.83 -7.40 -7.76
CA ARG A 49 -0.92 -7.27 -8.92
C ARG A 49 0.07 -6.12 -8.72
N HIS A 50 -0.40 -5.00 -8.19
CA HIS A 50 0.41 -3.81 -7.90
C HIS A 50 1.43 -4.03 -6.77
N LEU A 51 1.03 -4.66 -5.67
CA LEU A 51 1.86 -4.86 -4.47
C LEU A 51 2.87 -6.00 -4.60
N LYS A 52 2.56 -7.04 -5.38
CA LYS A 52 3.44 -8.23 -5.55
C LYS A 52 4.88 -7.90 -5.95
N PRO A 53 5.18 -7.00 -6.92
CA PRO A 53 6.56 -6.64 -7.25
C PRO A 53 7.32 -5.98 -6.08
N MET A 54 6.64 -5.26 -5.19
CA MET A 54 7.27 -4.56 -4.06
C MET A 54 7.93 -5.50 -3.06
N LEU A 55 7.45 -6.76 -2.94
CA LEU A 55 8.08 -7.78 -2.09
C LEU A 55 9.53 -8.13 -2.46
N LYS A 56 9.90 -7.91 -3.72
CA LYS A 56 11.25 -8.19 -4.24
C LYS A 56 12.17 -6.97 -4.15
N ASP A 57 11.59 -5.79 -4.00
CA ASP A 57 12.33 -4.54 -3.98
C ASP A 57 12.88 -4.26 -2.57
N ARG A 58 14.19 -4.01 -2.51
CA ARG A 58 14.93 -3.78 -1.27
C ARG A 58 14.41 -2.56 -0.49
N ARG A 59 13.83 -1.57 -1.18
CA ARG A 59 13.24 -0.36 -0.58
C ARG A 59 12.13 -0.70 0.42
N TYR A 60 11.42 -1.80 0.21
CA TYR A 60 10.31 -2.24 1.05
C TYR A 60 10.70 -3.31 2.07
N ARG A 61 12.00 -3.59 2.26
CA ARG A 61 12.47 -4.65 3.17
C ARG A 61 11.93 -4.45 4.60
N ARG A 62 11.86 -3.20 5.07
CA ARG A 62 11.39 -2.84 6.42
C ARG A 62 9.89 -3.06 6.61
N VAL A 63 9.10 -2.94 5.55
CA VAL A 63 7.63 -3.09 5.55
C VAL A 63 7.18 -4.43 5.00
N LYS A 64 8.11 -5.39 4.85
CA LYS A 64 7.86 -6.66 4.15
C LYS A 64 6.85 -7.55 4.87
N SER A 65 6.80 -7.49 6.20
CA SER A 65 5.76 -8.16 7.00
C SER A 65 4.38 -7.64 6.64
N GLU A 66 4.22 -6.32 6.61
CA GLU A 66 2.92 -5.69 6.34
C GLU A 66 2.49 -5.86 4.89
N LEU A 67 3.42 -5.78 3.96
CA LEU A 67 3.18 -6.15 2.56
C LEU A 67 2.65 -7.58 2.41
N ARG A 68 3.17 -8.54 3.18
CA ARG A 68 2.68 -9.93 3.14
C ARG A 68 1.28 -10.04 3.75
N ARG A 69 1.01 -9.30 4.83
CA ARG A 69 -0.30 -9.24 5.48
C ARG A 69 -1.36 -8.71 4.50
N LEU A 70 -1.10 -7.54 3.90
CA LEU A 70 -1.93 -6.93 2.85
C LEU A 70 -2.17 -7.89 1.67
N LEU A 71 -1.11 -8.54 1.17
CA LEU A 71 -1.25 -9.52 0.09
C LEU A 71 -2.06 -10.76 0.49
N SER A 72 -2.04 -11.14 1.76
CA SER A 72 -2.87 -12.23 2.28
C SER A 72 -4.36 -11.83 2.25
N THR A 73 -4.69 -10.62 2.69
CA THR A 73 -6.06 -10.10 2.64
C THR A 73 -6.58 -10.03 1.22
N GLY A 74 -5.82 -9.46 0.28
CA GLY A 74 -6.24 -9.37 -1.12
C GLY A 74 -6.39 -10.72 -1.84
N ARG A 75 -5.80 -11.79 -1.30
CA ARG A 75 -5.96 -13.16 -1.82
C ARG A 75 -7.11 -13.93 -1.17
N SER A 76 -7.63 -13.45 -0.05
CA SER A 76 -8.77 -14.06 0.62
C SER A 76 -10.07 -13.76 -0.12
N ALA A 77 -10.92 -14.78 -0.30
CA ALA A 77 -12.22 -14.62 -0.94
C ALA A 77 -13.17 -13.68 -0.18
N LYS A 78 -12.95 -13.50 1.14
CA LYS A 78 -13.71 -12.60 2.00
C LYS A 78 -12.95 -11.32 2.37
N GLY A 79 -11.73 -11.15 1.85
CA GLY A 79 -10.90 -9.99 2.17
C GLY A 79 -11.33 -8.75 1.38
N ASP A 80 -11.16 -7.58 1.99
CA ASP A 80 -11.26 -6.29 1.33
C ASP A 80 -9.94 -5.55 1.54
N LEU A 81 -9.07 -5.61 0.53
CA LEU A 81 -7.75 -5.03 0.61
C LEU A 81 -7.78 -3.50 0.51
N GLU A 82 -8.80 -2.94 -0.15
CA GLU A 82 -8.95 -1.49 -0.18
C GLU A 82 -9.33 -0.96 1.21
N ALA A 83 -10.30 -1.59 1.86
CA ALA A 83 -10.70 -1.21 3.22
C ALA A 83 -9.51 -1.27 4.19
N GLU A 84 -8.70 -2.34 4.14
CA GLU A 84 -7.51 -2.44 4.98
C GLU A 84 -6.46 -1.36 4.68
N LEU A 85 -6.28 -0.99 3.40
CA LEU A 85 -5.38 0.12 3.03
C LEU A 85 -5.90 1.47 3.54
N ILE A 86 -7.22 1.71 3.48
CA ILE A 86 -7.85 2.91 4.02
C ILE A 86 -7.66 2.96 5.54
N ASP A 87 -7.86 1.84 6.26
CA ASP A 87 -7.66 1.78 7.70
C ASP A 87 -6.22 2.14 8.08
N VAL A 88 -5.23 1.59 7.35
CA VAL A 88 -3.80 1.94 7.56
C VAL A 88 -3.55 3.43 7.27
N HIS A 89 -4.11 3.98 6.18
CA HIS A 89 -3.97 5.39 5.84
C HIS A 89 -4.53 6.30 6.94
N LEU A 90 -5.72 5.98 7.46
CA LEU A 90 -6.37 6.77 8.52
C LEU A 90 -5.55 6.76 9.82
N VAL A 91 -5.01 5.60 10.21
CA VAL A 91 -4.14 5.49 11.40
C VAL A 91 -2.88 6.33 11.26
N GLU A 92 -2.28 6.41 10.07
CA GLU A 92 -1.11 7.24 9.83
C GLU A 92 -1.42 8.74 9.79
N VAL A 93 -2.62 9.11 9.34
CA VAL A 93 -3.08 10.52 9.26
C VAL A 93 -3.56 11.06 10.60
N THR A 94 -3.98 10.21 11.54
CA THR A 94 -4.23 10.59 12.95
C THR A 94 -3.02 10.28 13.82
N PRO A 95 -2.01 11.16 13.92
CA PRO A 95 -1.03 11.03 14.99
C PRO A 95 -1.79 11.25 16.30
N ASN A 96 -1.87 10.21 17.13
CA ASN A 96 -2.25 10.25 18.56
C ASN A 96 -2.75 11.61 19.05
N ASN A 97 -4.02 11.91 18.78
CA ASN A 97 -4.78 12.90 19.50
C ASN A 97 -6.02 12.19 20.00
N LEU A 98 -5.89 11.55 21.17
CA LEU A 98 -6.81 11.65 22.30
C LEU A 98 -6.35 10.70 23.42
N TYR A 99 -6.11 11.33 24.57
CA TYR A 99 -5.60 10.85 25.88
C TYR A 99 -4.09 10.69 26.02
#